data_AF-A0A1H9Q9I7-F1
#
_entry.id   AF-A0A1H9Q9I7-F1
#
_cell.length_a   1.000
_cell.length_b   1.000
_cell.length_c   1.000
_cell.angle_alpha   90.00
_cell.angle_beta   90.00
_cell.angle_gamma   90.00
#
_symmetry.space_group_name_H-M   'P 1'
#
loop_
_entity.id
_entity.type
_entity.pdbx_description
1 polymer ?
#
loop_
_entity_poly.entity_id
_entity_poly.type
_entity_poly.pdbx_seq_one_letter_code
_entity_poly.pdbx_strand_id
1 'polypeptide(L)'
;MLDRSRPHRPGPRDLRPGPTDASTEHYWLMRRDLTLPRRPVTWPETLREVPFSAENAAAVHRLFALGTQYGGGRVPDFTTWLNAFESDPEFDRSLCFVVEDPLGVAAVAQCWTSAFIRNLVVHPRLQGRGVGSALLARAFDAFAQRDERYVDLKVMESNLSARRLYERVGMRYVQRCELEPR
;
A
#
# COMPACT_ATOMS: atom_id res chain seq x y z
N MET A 1 13.22 11.95 53.36
CA MET A 1 14.06 12.54 52.29
C MET A 1 13.81 11.72 51.03
N LEU A 2 12.81 12.10 50.24
CA LEU A 2 12.41 11.43 49.01
C LEU A 2 12.61 12.44 47.88
N ASP A 3 13.51 12.17 46.96
CA ASP A 3 13.29 12.57 45.57
C ASP A 3 14.02 11.60 44.63
N ARG A 4 13.22 10.78 43.94
CA ARG A 4 13.62 9.91 42.84
C ARG A 4 13.29 10.65 41.54
N SER A 5 14.13 11.59 41.15
CA SER A 5 14.02 12.22 39.85
C SER A 5 14.78 11.40 38.80
N ARG A 6 14.07 10.43 38.19
CA ARG A 6 14.42 9.89 36.87
C ARG A 6 13.64 10.68 35.81
N PRO A 7 14.27 11.14 34.72
CA PRO A 7 13.52 11.72 33.61
C PRO A 7 12.66 10.63 32.95
N HIS A 8 11.36 10.90 32.92
CA HIS A 8 10.36 10.15 32.18
C HIS A 8 10.73 10.19 30.68
N ARG A 9 11.18 9.06 30.12
CA ARG A 9 11.21 8.88 28.66
C ARG A 9 9.76 8.92 28.18
N PRO A 10 9.38 9.80 27.24
CA PRO A 10 8.06 9.68 26.64
C PRO A 10 8.04 8.34 25.90
N GLY A 11 7.03 7.51 26.21
CA GLY A 11 6.70 6.35 25.37
C GLY A 11 6.47 6.81 23.93
N PRO A 12 6.45 5.88 22.94
CA PRO A 12 6.20 6.24 21.56
C PRO A 12 4.91 7.08 21.50
N ARG A 13 5.05 8.37 21.18
CA ARG A 13 3.91 9.26 21.00
C ARG A 13 3.02 8.58 19.95
N ASP A 14 1.73 8.48 20.24
CA ASP A 14 0.78 8.01 19.24
C ASP A 14 0.83 9.01 18.07
N LEU A 15 1.48 8.59 16.98
CA LEU A 15 1.63 9.40 15.77
C LEU A 15 0.35 9.39 14.93
N ARG A 16 -0.73 8.78 15.43
CA ARG A 16 -2.01 8.76 14.76
C ARG A 16 -2.55 10.19 14.60
N PRO A 17 -2.80 10.65 13.37
CA PRO A 17 -3.40 11.96 13.14
C PRO A 17 -4.87 11.93 13.54
N GLY A 18 -5.46 13.11 13.75
CA GLY A 18 -6.89 13.26 13.87
C GLY A 18 -7.63 12.71 12.63
N PRO A 19 -8.89 12.28 12.77
CA PRO A 19 -9.67 11.68 11.68
C PRO A 19 -9.99 12.65 10.54
N THR A 20 -9.84 13.95 10.77
CA THR A 20 -10.08 15.06 9.82
C THR A 20 -8.80 15.76 9.39
N ASP A 21 -7.64 15.42 9.97
CA ASP A 21 -6.37 16.04 9.59
C ASP A 21 -6.04 15.65 8.16
N ALA A 22 -6.03 16.62 7.25
CA ALA A 22 -5.87 16.38 5.82
C ALA A 22 -5.00 17.50 5.22
N SER A 23 -3.70 17.26 5.07
CA SER A 23 -2.79 18.14 4.34
C SER A 23 -2.51 17.59 2.95
N THR A 24 -2.38 18.48 1.96
CA THR A 24 -1.85 18.17 0.63
C THR A 24 -0.32 18.23 0.57
N GLU A 25 0.29 18.86 1.58
CA GLU A 25 1.74 19.09 1.66
C GLU A 25 2.46 18.01 2.47
N HIS A 26 1.75 16.99 2.96
CA HIS A 26 2.33 15.96 3.80
C HIS A 26 1.86 14.56 3.41
N TYR A 27 2.72 13.60 3.69
CA TYR A 27 2.39 12.18 3.61
C TYR A 27 2.86 11.44 4.86
N TRP A 28 2.26 10.28 5.08
CA TRP A 28 2.58 9.39 6.17
C TRP A 28 3.27 8.13 5.63
N LEU A 29 4.37 7.74 6.26
CA LEU A 29 4.87 6.37 6.23
C LEU A 29 4.04 5.54 7.21
N MET A 30 3.40 4.49 6.73
CA MET A 30 2.65 3.52 7.54
C MET A 30 3.30 2.14 7.45
N ARG A 31 3.25 1.38 8.55
CA ARG A 31 3.91 0.07 8.71
C ARG A 31 2.96 -1.00 9.23
N ARG A 32 3.05 -2.20 8.66
CA ARG A 32 2.45 -3.44 9.18
C ARG A 32 3.54 -4.30 9.81
N ASP A 33 3.35 -4.72 11.06
CA ASP A 33 4.18 -5.75 11.73
C ASP A 33 3.70 -7.16 11.38
N LEU A 34 4.47 -7.90 10.60
CA LEU A 34 4.08 -9.23 10.10
C LEU A 34 4.16 -10.35 11.15
N THR A 35 4.69 -10.08 12.35
CA THR A 35 4.65 -11.00 13.50
C THR A 35 3.26 -11.06 14.14
N LEU A 36 2.43 -10.04 13.92
CA LEU A 36 1.05 -10.03 14.40
C LEU A 36 0.14 -10.85 13.48
N PRO A 37 -0.97 -11.41 13.98
CA PRO A 37 -1.91 -12.19 13.18
C PRO A 37 -2.34 -11.47 11.89
N ARG A 38 -2.29 -12.20 10.78
CA ARG A 38 -2.72 -11.71 9.47
C ARG A 38 -4.14 -12.17 9.19
N ARG A 39 -4.91 -11.34 8.47
CA ARG A 39 -6.24 -11.72 7.99
C ARG A 39 -6.07 -12.63 6.78
N PRO A 40 -6.91 -13.68 6.63
CA PRO A 40 -6.88 -14.50 5.42
C PRO A 40 -7.24 -13.66 4.19
N VAL A 41 -6.64 -14.01 3.06
CA VAL A 41 -7.01 -13.43 1.76
C VAL A 41 -8.37 -14.00 1.35
N THR A 42 -9.37 -13.13 1.22
CA THR A 42 -10.70 -13.51 0.76
C THR A 42 -11.10 -12.62 -0.41
N TRP A 43 -11.22 -13.23 -1.59
CA TRP A 43 -11.71 -12.56 -2.78
C TRP A 43 -13.24 -12.65 -2.84
N PRO A 44 -13.95 -11.58 -3.25
CA PRO A 44 -15.34 -11.68 -3.71
C PRO A 44 -15.44 -12.69 -4.86
N GLU A 45 -16.57 -13.41 -4.97
CA GLU A 45 -16.74 -14.57 -5.87
C GLU A 45 -16.39 -14.33 -7.34
N THR A 46 -16.56 -13.09 -7.84
CA THR A 46 -16.30 -12.74 -9.24
C THR A 46 -14.85 -12.38 -9.53
N LEU A 47 -14.00 -12.28 -8.49
CA LEU A 47 -12.62 -11.84 -8.62
C LEU A 47 -11.66 -13.03 -8.61
N ARG A 48 -10.67 -12.97 -9.49
CA ARG A 48 -9.58 -13.95 -9.57
C ARG A 48 -8.23 -13.27 -9.56
N GLU A 49 -7.29 -13.80 -8.78
CA GLU A 49 -5.88 -13.41 -8.87
C GLU A 49 -5.27 -14.05 -10.12
N VAL A 50 -4.55 -13.26 -10.92
CA VAL A 50 -3.81 -13.73 -12.10
C VAL A 50 -2.35 -13.29 -12.00
N PRO A 51 -1.40 -14.07 -12.55
CA PRO A 51 -0.01 -13.63 -12.62
C PRO A 51 0.14 -12.35 -13.43
N PHE A 52 1.01 -11.46 -12.99
CA PHE A 52 1.42 -10.32 -13.81
C PHE A 52 2.23 -10.80 -15.02
N SER A 53 1.86 -10.31 -16.21
CA SER A 53 2.48 -10.71 -17.48
C SER A 53 2.53 -9.54 -18.47
N ALA A 54 3.26 -9.71 -19.57
CA ALA A 54 3.29 -8.72 -20.64
C ALA A 54 1.89 -8.47 -21.25
N GLU A 55 1.01 -9.48 -21.24
CA GLU A 55 -0.35 -9.40 -21.80
C GLU A 55 -1.25 -8.47 -20.99
N ASN A 56 -1.19 -8.54 -19.66
CA ASN A 56 -1.99 -7.70 -18.77
C ASN A 56 -1.30 -6.38 -18.36
N ALA A 57 -0.02 -6.20 -18.69
CA ALA A 57 0.78 -5.03 -18.32
C ALA A 57 0.13 -3.70 -18.73
N ALA A 58 -0.38 -3.60 -19.95
CA ALA A 58 -1.04 -2.37 -20.43
C ALA A 58 -2.32 -2.06 -19.63
N ALA A 59 -3.10 -3.08 -19.24
CA ALA A 59 -4.30 -2.89 -18.45
C ALA A 59 -3.98 -2.49 -17.00
N VAL A 60 -2.95 -3.10 -16.41
CA VAL A 60 -2.42 -2.73 -15.09
C VAL A 60 -1.94 -1.28 -15.07
N HIS A 61 -1.16 -0.87 -16.07
CA HIS A 61 -0.66 0.50 -16.16
C HIS A 61 -1.78 1.54 -16.30
N ARG A 62 -2.80 1.25 -17.13
CA ARG A 62 -4.01 2.08 -17.22
C ARG A 62 -4.74 2.20 -15.89
N LEU A 63 -4.82 1.11 -15.12
CA LEU A 63 -5.41 1.14 -13.79
C LEU A 63 -4.59 2.00 -12.81
N PHE A 64 -3.26 1.93 -12.86
CA PHE A 64 -2.41 2.84 -12.08
C PHE A 64 -2.63 4.31 -12.44
N ALA A 65 -2.69 4.64 -13.74
CA ALA A 65 -3.00 5.98 -14.21
C ALA A 65 -4.37 6.46 -13.70
N LEU A 66 -5.39 5.59 -13.69
CA LEU A 66 -6.70 5.90 -13.10
C LEU A 66 -6.59 6.20 -11.60
N GLY A 67 -5.82 5.41 -10.85
CA GLY A 67 -5.61 5.61 -9.42
C GLY A 67 -4.99 6.97 -9.06
N THR A 68 -4.14 7.53 -9.94
CA THR A 68 -3.57 8.87 -9.73
C THR A 68 -4.62 9.96 -9.65
N GLN A 69 -5.76 9.81 -10.34
CA GLN A 69 -6.87 10.75 -10.31
C GLN A 69 -7.61 10.75 -8.96
N TYR A 70 -7.43 9.70 -8.15
CA TYR A 70 -8.08 9.51 -6.85
C TYR A 70 -7.07 9.60 -5.69
N GLY A 71 -5.97 10.34 -5.86
CA GLY A 71 -4.96 10.56 -4.83
C GLY A 71 -3.92 9.45 -4.70
N GLY A 72 -3.77 8.61 -5.74
CA GLY A 72 -2.60 7.74 -5.91
C GLY A 72 -1.35 8.52 -6.32
N GLY A 73 -0.17 7.98 -6.03
CA GLY A 73 1.12 8.58 -6.40
C GLY A 73 1.33 8.64 -7.92
N ARG A 74 2.30 9.43 -8.37
CA ARG A 74 2.63 9.55 -9.80
C ARG A 74 3.17 8.22 -10.35
N VAL A 75 2.69 7.84 -11.53
CA VAL A 75 3.12 6.64 -12.24
C VAL A 75 3.93 7.09 -13.47
N PRO A 76 5.10 6.49 -13.75
CA PRO A 76 5.83 6.73 -14.99
C PRO A 76 5.00 6.40 -16.23
N ASP A 77 5.44 6.82 -17.41
CA ASP A 77 4.85 6.33 -18.66
C ASP A 77 5.00 4.80 -18.80
N PHE A 78 4.20 4.21 -19.68
CA PHE A 78 4.08 2.76 -19.79
C PHE A 78 5.43 2.07 -20.07
N THR A 79 6.20 2.61 -21.00
CA THR A 79 7.49 2.03 -21.40
C THR A 79 8.50 2.10 -20.25
N THR A 80 8.63 3.27 -19.61
CA THR A 80 9.52 3.43 -18.45
C THR A 80 9.13 2.52 -17.30
N TRP A 81 7.83 2.41 -17.00
CA TRP A 81 7.34 1.53 -15.93
C TRP A 81 7.56 0.05 -16.24
N LEU A 82 7.34 -0.39 -17.49
CA LEU A 82 7.50 -1.79 -17.86
C LEU A 82 8.98 -2.21 -17.85
N ASN A 83 9.88 -1.33 -18.35
CA ASN A 83 11.32 -1.57 -18.36
C ASN A 83 11.92 -1.66 -16.95
N ALA A 84 11.28 -1.06 -15.94
CA ALA A 84 11.74 -1.17 -14.56
C ALA A 84 11.76 -2.64 -14.06
N PHE A 85 10.86 -3.51 -14.55
CA PHE A 85 10.89 -4.95 -14.21
C PHE A 85 12.11 -5.72 -14.73
N GLU A 86 12.94 -5.10 -15.58
CA GLU A 86 14.17 -5.69 -16.12
C GLU A 86 15.43 -4.98 -15.63
N SER A 87 15.30 -3.73 -15.20
CA SER A 87 16.44 -2.85 -14.91
C SER A 87 16.55 -2.45 -13.44
N ASP A 88 15.47 -2.53 -12.68
CA ASP A 88 15.41 -2.11 -11.29
C ASP A 88 15.33 -3.33 -10.35
N PRO A 89 16.31 -3.54 -9.45
CA PRO A 89 16.32 -4.68 -8.53
C PRO A 89 15.18 -4.65 -7.50
N GLU A 90 14.50 -3.52 -7.32
CA GLU A 90 13.31 -3.45 -6.49
C GLU A 90 12.06 -4.02 -7.18
N PHE A 91 12.07 -4.19 -8.50
CA PHE A 91 10.90 -4.65 -9.25
C PHE A 91 10.93 -6.16 -9.45
N ASP A 92 9.89 -6.83 -8.93
CA ASP A 92 9.65 -8.26 -9.14
C ASP A 92 8.22 -8.47 -9.66
N ARG A 93 8.09 -9.20 -10.77
CA ARG A 93 6.79 -9.55 -11.37
C ARG A 93 5.92 -10.37 -10.40
N SER A 94 6.54 -11.19 -9.53
CA SER A 94 5.84 -12.00 -8.51
C SER A 94 5.27 -11.16 -7.35
N LEU A 95 5.70 -9.90 -7.22
CA LEU A 95 5.21 -8.92 -6.25
C LEU A 95 4.25 -7.89 -6.86
N CYS A 96 3.76 -8.16 -8.08
CA CYS A 96 2.69 -7.44 -8.73
C CYS A 96 1.42 -8.31 -8.69
N PHE A 97 0.59 -8.13 -7.67
CA PHE A 97 -0.63 -8.90 -7.47
C PHE A 97 -1.76 -8.30 -8.29
N VAL A 98 -2.15 -8.98 -9.37
CA VAL A 98 -3.19 -8.53 -10.30
C VAL A 98 -4.47 -9.31 -10.04
N VAL A 99 -5.59 -8.60 -9.98
CA VAL A 99 -6.91 -9.18 -9.80
C VAL A 99 -7.79 -8.76 -10.96
N GLU A 100 -8.44 -9.74 -11.58
CA GLU A 100 -9.36 -9.58 -12.70
C GLU A 100 -10.78 -9.97 -12.33
N ASP A 101 -11.71 -9.45 -13.11
CA ASP A 101 -13.09 -9.94 -13.18
C ASP A 101 -13.55 -10.00 -14.65
N PRO A 102 -14.82 -10.30 -14.96
CA PRO A 102 -15.29 -10.41 -16.35
C PRO A 102 -15.09 -9.16 -17.22
N LEU A 103 -14.84 -7.98 -16.64
CA LEU A 103 -14.56 -6.74 -17.37
C LEU A 103 -13.05 -6.45 -17.50
N GLY A 104 -12.19 -7.36 -17.04
CA GLY A 104 -10.73 -7.25 -17.11
C GLY A 104 -10.08 -6.89 -15.77
N VAL A 105 -8.86 -6.32 -15.82
CA VAL A 105 -8.08 -5.93 -14.64
C VAL A 105 -8.88 -4.96 -13.76
N ALA A 106 -9.11 -5.37 -12.52
CA ALA A 106 -10.05 -4.75 -11.61
C ALA A 106 -9.37 -4.20 -10.35
N ALA A 107 -8.25 -4.80 -9.93
CA ALA A 107 -7.43 -4.27 -8.84
C ALA A 107 -5.97 -4.73 -9.01
N VAL A 108 -5.04 -3.95 -8.47
CA VAL A 108 -3.61 -4.28 -8.48
C VAL A 108 -2.92 -3.76 -7.23
N ALA A 109 -1.98 -4.53 -6.69
CA ALA A 109 -0.97 -4.08 -5.76
C ALA A 109 0.42 -4.37 -6.31
N GLN A 110 1.24 -3.34 -6.51
CA GLN A 110 2.66 -3.46 -6.87
C GLN A 110 3.51 -3.15 -5.65
N CYS A 111 4.39 -4.09 -5.31
CA CYS A 111 5.33 -3.94 -4.22
C CYS A 111 6.77 -3.98 -4.73
N TRP A 112 7.66 -3.36 -3.96
CA TRP A 112 9.10 -3.51 -4.09
C TRP A 112 9.62 -4.67 -3.26
N THR A 113 10.73 -5.25 -3.68
CA THR A 113 11.39 -6.37 -2.98
C THR A 113 11.82 -6.01 -1.55
N SER A 114 12.03 -4.72 -1.27
CA SER A 114 12.33 -4.12 0.04
C SER A 114 11.14 -4.05 1.01
N ALA A 115 10.13 -4.91 0.83
CA ALA A 115 8.91 -4.95 1.63
C ALA A 115 8.11 -3.63 1.64
N PHE A 116 8.05 -2.96 0.49
CA PHE A 116 7.35 -1.69 0.36
C PHE A 116 6.22 -1.76 -0.67
N ILE A 117 4.99 -1.43 -0.27
CA ILE A 117 3.84 -1.35 -1.20
C ILE A 117 3.89 0.01 -1.89
N ARG A 118 4.31 -0.01 -3.16
CA ARG A 118 4.50 1.19 -3.97
C ARG A 118 3.17 1.73 -4.49
N ASN A 119 2.34 0.86 -5.05
CA ASN A 119 1.06 1.23 -5.63
C ASN A 119 -0.01 0.22 -5.21
N LEU A 120 -1.18 0.72 -4.83
CA LEU A 120 -2.37 -0.08 -4.60
C LEU A 120 -3.55 0.66 -5.21
N VAL A 121 -4.20 0.03 -6.19
CA VAL A 121 -5.34 0.62 -6.87
C VAL A 121 -6.45 -0.40 -7.02
N VAL A 122 -7.66 0.01 -6.64
CA VAL A 122 -8.90 -0.73 -6.88
C VAL A 122 -9.74 0.11 -7.83
N HIS A 123 -10.19 -0.50 -8.92
CA HIS A 123 -11.05 0.16 -9.89
C HIS A 123 -12.33 0.70 -9.19
N PRO A 124 -12.78 1.94 -9.48
CA PRO A 124 -13.93 2.58 -8.81
C PRO A 124 -15.16 1.70 -8.66
N ARG A 125 -15.51 0.93 -9.71
CA ARG A 125 -16.63 -0.04 -9.72
C ARG A 125 -16.60 -1.11 -8.61
N LEU A 126 -15.43 -1.38 -8.02
CA LEU A 126 -15.24 -2.39 -6.96
C LEU A 126 -14.86 -1.77 -5.60
N GLN A 127 -14.78 -0.44 -5.49
CA GLN A 127 -14.48 0.20 -4.23
C GLN A 127 -15.58 -0.04 -3.19
N GLY A 128 -15.21 -0.01 -1.91
CA GLY A 128 -16.14 -0.29 -0.81
C GLY A 128 -16.50 -1.76 -0.62
N ARG A 129 -15.99 -2.68 -1.46
CA ARG A 129 -16.30 -4.13 -1.41
C ARG A 129 -15.22 -5.00 -0.76
N GLY A 130 -14.30 -4.40 -0.01
CA GLY A 130 -13.22 -5.12 0.70
C GLY A 130 -12.01 -5.53 -0.16
N VAL A 131 -12.02 -5.27 -1.48
CA VAL A 131 -10.94 -5.65 -2.42
C VAL A 131 -9.57 -5.10 -2.03
N GLY A 132 -9.50 -3.84 -1.61
CA GLY A 132 -8.25 -3.23 -1.15
C GLY A 132 -7.67 -3.91 0.10
N SER A 133 -8.55 -4.34 1.02
CA SER A 133 -8.12 -5.10 2.21
C SER A 133 -7.59 -6.48 1.84
N ALA A 134 -8.21 -7.15 0.86
CA ALA A 134 -7.75 -8.45 0.36
C ALA A 134 -6.39 -8.35 -0.34
N LEU A 135 -6.17 -7.32 -1.16
CA LEU A 135 -4.87 -7.05 -1.77
C LEU A 135 -3.77 -6.80 -0.72
N LEU A 136 -4.07 -6.03 0.33
CA LEU A 136 -3.12 -5.80 1.43
C LEU A 136 -2.80 -7.10 2.17
N ALA A 137 -3.81 -7.90 2.50
CA ALA A 137 -3.60 -9.21 3.12
C ALA A 137 -2.70 -10.10 2.24
N ARG A 138 -2.94 -10.11 0.91
CA ARG A 138 -2.15 -10.87 -0.05
C ARG A 138 -0.69 -10.44 -0.09
N ALA A 139 -0.43 -9.13 -0.06
CA ALA A 139 0.92 -8.57 0.01
C ALA A 139 1.61 -8.91 1.34
N PHE A 140 0.89 -8.80 2.46
CA PHE A 140 1.43 -9.16 3.78
C PHE A 140 1.79 -10.64 3.88
N ASP A 141 0.97 -11.53 3.31
CA ASP A 141 1.29 -12.95 3.25
C ASP A 141 2.50 -13.24 2.37
N ALA A 142 2.63 -12.55 1.22
CA ALA A 142 3.79 -12.70 0.35
C ALA A 142 5.12 -12.28 1.02
N PHE A 143 5.10 -11.19 1.78
CA PHE A 143 6.29 -10.73 2.51
C PHE A 143 6.57 -11.55 3.77
N ALA A 144 5.53 -12.03 4.46
CA ALA A 144 5.72 -12.94 5.58
C ALA A 144 6.35 -14.27 5.15
N GLN A 145 6.01 -14.77 3.95
CA GLN A 145 6.65 -15.96 3.35
C GLN A 145 8.12 -15.72 2.94
N ARG A 146 8.55 -14.46 2.87
CA ARG A 146 9.93 -14.05 2.60
C ARG A 146 10.68 -13.67 3.88
N ASP A 147 10.14 -14.04 5.04
CA ASP A 147 10.68 -13.73 6.37
C ASP A 147 10.84 -12.23 6.68
N GLU A 148 10.10 -11.38 5.96
CA GLU A 148 10.08 -9.95 6.26
C GLU A 148 9.32 -9.68 7.55
N ARG A 149 9.89 -8.82 8.39
CA ARG A 149 9.27 -8.45 9.65
C ARG A 149 8.22 -7.35 9.46
N TYR A 150 8.42 -6.48 8.48
CA TYR A 150 7.61 -5.28 8.29
C TYR A 150 7.25 -5.09 6.83
N VAL A 151 6.08 -4.51 6.59
CA VAL A 151 5.70 -3.99 5.27
C VAL A 151 5.29 -2.54 5.41
N ASP A 152 5.86 -1.70 4.56
CA ASP A 152 5.68 -0.26 4.60
C ASP A 152 4.95 0.27 3.37
N LEU A 153 4.30 1.43 3.52
CA LEU A 153 3.79 2.21 2.40
C LEU A 153 3.75 3.70 2.74
N LYS A 154 3.65 4.53 1.70
CA LYS A 154 3.36 5.96 1.84
C LYS A 154 1.92 6.27 1.47
N VAL A 155 1.29 7.17 2.21
CA VAL A 155 -0.06 7.66 1.94
C VAL A 155 -0.13 9.16 2.16
N MET A 156 -0.72 9.90 1.21
CA MET A 156 -0.97 11.33 1.39
C MET A 156 -1.86 11.56 2.61
N GLU A 157 -1.56 12.59 3.40
CA GLU A 157 -2.36 12.91 4.59
C GLU A 157 -3.81 13.24 4.21
N SER A 158 -4.02 13.86 3.06
CA SER A 158 -5.34 14.12 2.46
C SER A 158 -6.11 12.88 1.99
N ASN A 159 -5.46 11.73 1.81
CA ASN A 159 -6.13 10.50 1.35
C ASN A 159 -6.77 9.73 2.52
N LEU A 160 -7.82 10.32 3.09
CA LEU A 160 -8.52 9.79 4.27
C LEU A 160 -9.11 8.39 4.02
N SER A 161 -9.55 8.09 2.80
CA SER A 161 -10.08 6.77 2.44
C SER A 161 -9.00 5.68 2.55
N ALA A 162 -7.84 5.92 1.95
CA ALA A 162 -6.71 4.98 2.02
C ALA A 162 -6.17 4.85 3.45
N ARG A 163 -6.05 5.95 4.20
CA ARG A 163 -5.65 5.92 5.61
C ARG A 163 -6.56 5.02 6.46
N ARG A 164 -7.88 5.18 6.35
CA ARG A 164 -8.86 4.32 7.06
C ARG A 164 -8.75 2.86 6.63
N LEU A 165 -8.45 2.59 5.36
CA LEU A 165 -8.18 1.24 4.87
C LEU A 165 -6.94 0.63 5.54
N TYR A 166 -5.83 1.37 5.55
CA TYR A 166 -4.56 0.90 6.12
C TYR A 166 -4.64 0.69 7.63
N GLU A 167 -5.31 1.58 8.36
CA GLU A 167 -5.61 1.39 9.78
C GLU A 167 -6.42 0.10 10.03
N ARG A 168 -7.44 -0.17 9.22
CA ARG A 168 -8.32 -1.35 9.38
C ARG A 168 -7.59 -2.67 9.20
N VAL A 169 -6.56 -2.70 8.35
CA VAL A 169 -5.71 -3.88 8.16
C VAL A 169 -4.53 -3.95 9.13
N GLY A 170 -4.48 -3.05 10.13
CA GLY A 170 -3.52 -3.07 11.21
C GLY A 170 -2.19 -2.37 10.93
N MET A 171 -2.13 -1.50 9.91
CA MET A 171 -0.98 -0.62 9.73
C MET A 171 -1.03 0.54 10.72
N ARG A 172 0.15 0.99 11.15
CA ARG A 172 0.31 2.13 12.08
C ARG A 172 1.16 3.21 11.44
N TYR A 173 0.94 4.45 11.86
CA TYR A 173 1.75 5.60 11.44
C TYR A 173 3.15 5.51 12.07
N VAL A 174 4.18 5.66 11.25
CA VAL A 174 5.59 5.60 11.67
C VAL A 174 6.25 6.97 11.58
N GLN A 175 5.98 7.71 10.51
CA GLN A 175 6.61 8.99 10.27
C GLN A 175 5.71 9.90 9.42
N ARG A 176 5.61 11.16 9.82
CA ARG A 176 5.04 12.25 9.01
C ARG A 176 6.17 12.90 8.23
N CYS A 177 5.98 13.09 6.93
CA CYS A 177 6.94 13.77 6.08
C CYS A 177 6.24 14.91 5.34
N GLU A 178 6.94 16.02 5.17
CA GLU A 178 6.58 17.04 4.20
C GLU A 178 6.83 16.51 2.79
N LEU A 179 5.95 16.86 1.85
CA LEU A 179 6.19 16.71 0.44
C LEU A 179 7.23 17.77 0.08
N GLU A 180 8.41 17.35 -0.37
CA GLU A 180 9.45 18.32 -0.76
C GLU A 180 8.87 19.29 -1.81
N PRO A 181 8.97 20.61 -1.58
CA PRO A 181 8.56 21.59 -2.58
C PRO A 181 9.38 21.35 -3.85
N ARG A 182 8.69 21.34 -4.98
CA ARG A 182 9.29 21.17 -6.31
C ARG A 182 10.30 22.26 -6.63
#